data_AF-A0A820DNA0-F1
#
_entry.id   AF-A0A820DNA0-F1
#
_cell.length_a   1.000
_cell.length_b   1.000
_cell.length_c   1.000
_cell.angle_alpha   90.00
_cell.angle_beta   90.00
_cell.angle_gamma   90.00
#
_symmetry.space_group_name_H-M   'P 1'
#
loop_
_entity.id
_entity.type
_entity.pdbx_description
1 polymer ?
#
loop_
_entity_poly.entity_id
_entity_poly.type
_entity_poly.pdbx_seq_one_letter_code
_entity_poly.pdbx_strand_id
1 'polypeptide(L)'
;MSTKNLLKHIKVLTFDVHNVLLTVKNGAPNQYARLARQHLGIQSIDESLLRSNFVQAFRTLNTTHPGYGVNTNISSRQWWTLLIEYTFKECHLPSEQIEKLSQIIYDEFAKGELWIKHPEADEVLKELKTKKILGVISNFDERLESLLEQHNLRQYFQFIL
;
A
#
# COMPACT_ATOMS: atom_id res chain seq x y z
N MET A 1 1.39 32.78 13.60
CA MET A 1 2.05 31.90 14.60
C MET A 1 3.09 31.06 13.87
N SER A 2 4.35 31.09 14.28
CA SER A 2 5.38 30.21 13.69
C SER A 2 5.10 28.75 14.07
N THR A 3 5.20 27.83 13.12
CA THR A 3 5.08 26.36 13.28
C THR A 3 5.88 25.81 14.45
N LYS A 4 6.98 26.46 14.84
CA LYS A 4 7.80 26.11 16.02
C LYS A 4 7.02 26.15 17.35
N ASN A 5 6.00 26.98 17.48
CA ASN A 5 5.21 27.09 18.73
C ASN A 5 4.15 26.00 18.86
N LEU A 6 3.70 25.39 17.75
CA LEU A 6 2.63 24.41 17.74
C LEU A 6 3.06 23.07 18.37
N LEU A 7 4.31 22.66 18.14
CA LEU A 7 4.85 21.39 18.61
C LEU A 7 5.28 21.40 20.09
N LYS A 8 5.29 22.56 20.76
CA LYS A 8 5.83 22.70 22.13
C LYS A 8 5.09 21.82 23.14
N HIS A 9 3.77 21.72 23.02
CA HIS A 9 2.92 20.98 23.96
C HIS A 9 2.48 19.60 23.46
N ILE A 10 2.76 19.28 22.20
CA ILE A 10 2.44 17.98 21.61
C ILE A 10 3.40 16.94 22.18
N LYS A 11 2.89 15.82 22.70
CA LYS A 11 3.70 14.73 23.26
C LYS A 11 3.81 13.53 22.33
N VAL A 12 2.75 13.28 21.57
CA VAL A 12 2.62 12.14 20.65
C VAL A 12 2.38 12.69 19.24
N LEU A 13 3.10 12.14 18.27
CA LEU A 13 2.87 12.38 16.84
C LEU A 13 2.57 11.06 16.17
N THR A 14 1.44 10.98 15.48
CA THR A 14 1.05 9.82 14.70
C THR A 14 1.20 10.11 13.21
N PHE A 15 1.69 9.14 12.46
CA PHE A 15 1.90 9.24 11.03
C PHE A 15 0.97 8.28 10.30
N ASP A 16 0.37 8.75 9.21
CA ASP A 16 -0.03 7.85 8.14
C ASP A 16 1.22 7.41 7.35
N VAL A 17 1.11 6.36 6.53
CA VAL A 17 2.25 5.77 5.82
C VAL A 17 2.16 5.99 4.33
N HIS A 18 1.02 5.67 3.70
CA HIS A 18 0.90 5.73 2.25
C HIS A 18 1.00 7.18 1.74
N ASN A 19 1.91 7.44 0.81
CA ASN A 19 2.25 8.77 0.29
C ASN A 19 2.74 9.78 1.35
N VAL A 20 3.13 9.32 2.54
CA VAL A 20 3.76 10.13 3.59
C VAL A 20 5.17 9.60 3.86
N LEU A 21 5.28 8.33 4.24
CA LEU A 21 6.55 7.67 4.51
C LEU A 21 6.96 6.73 3.39
N LEU A 22 5.99 6.03 2.79
CA LEU A 22 6.20 5.06 1.72
C LEU A 22 5.24 5.31 0.55
N THR A 23 5.76 5.24 -0.67
CA THR A 23 4.97 5.36 -1.91
C THR A 23 5.26 4.19 -2.83
N VAL A 24 4.24 3.68 -3.52
CA VAL A 24 4.43 2.60 -4.51
C VAL A 24 5.22 3.14 -5.70
N LYS A 25 6.34 2.50 -6.03
CA LYS A 25 7.19 2.84 -7.17
C LYS A 25 6.36 2.88 -8.45
N ASN A 26 6.33 4.02 -9.13
CA ASN A 26 5.57 4.23 -10.36
C ASN A 26 4.05 3.98 -10.24
N GLY A 27 3.47 3.83 -9.04
CA GLY A 27 2.04 3.57 -8.83
C GLY A 27 1.61 2.11 -9.03
N ALA A 28 0.54 1.71 -8.34
CA ALA A 28 0.12 0.31 -8.28
C ALA A 28 -0.28 -0.31 -9.63
N PRO A 29 -1.08 0.34 -10.50
CA PRO A 29 -1.43 -0.24 -11.81
C PRO A 29 -0.20 -0.52 -12.70
N ASN A 30 0.81 0.36 -12.66
CA ASN A 30 2.02 0.16 -13.44
C ASN A 30 2.83 -1.03 -12.91
N GLN A 31 2.85 -1.23 -11.58
CA GLN A 31 3.46 -2.43 -10.98
C GLN A 31 2.68 -3.70 -11.33
N TYR A 32 1.34 -3.65 -11.37
CA TYR A 32 0.51 -4.79 -11.80
C TYR A 32 0.86 -5.21 -13.23
N ALA A 33 0.91 -4.25 -14.16
CA ALA A 33 1.30 -4.52 -15.55
C ALA A 33 2.72 -5.10 -15.65
N ARG A 34 3.67 -4.54 -14.89
CA ARG A 34 5.06 -5.04 -14.85
C ARG A 34 5.12 -6.48 -14.34
N LEU A 35 4.45 -6.79 -13.24
CA LEU A 35 4.45 -8.13 -12.63
C LEU A 35 3.76 -9.16 -13.54
N ALA A 36 2.66 -8.78 -14.20
CA ALA A 36 1.98 -9.62 -15.19
C ALA A 36 2.91 -9.99 -16.37
N ARG A 37 3.66 -9.01 -16.89
CA ARG A 37 4.68 -9.25 -17.94
C ARG A 37 5.82 -10.13 -17.44
N GLN A 38 6.36 -9.82 -16.26
CA GLN A 38 7.54 -10.48 -15.72
C GLN A 38 7.30 -11.94 -15.33
N HIS A 39 6.17 -12.25 -14.70
CA HIS A 39 5.92 -13.58 -14.14
C HIS A 39 5.09 -14.49 -15.04
N LEU A 40 4.20 -13.92 -15.86
CA LEU A 40 3.26 -14.69 -16.68
C LEU A 40 3.38 -14.40 -18.18
N GLY A 41 4.27 -13.50 -18.60
CA GLY A 41 4.50 -13.19 -20.00
C GLY A 41 3.35 -12.43 -20.69
N ILE A 42 2.45 -11.80 -19.92
CA ILE A 42 1.27 -11.09 -20.45
C ILE A 42 1.70 -9.74 -21.03
N GLN A 43 2.03 -9.69 -22.33
CA GLN A 43 2.58 -8.50 -22.97
C GLN A 43 1.52 -7.43 -23.30
N SER A 44 0.36 -7.86 -23.80
CA SER A 44 -0.70 -6.96 -24.29
C SER A 44 -1.58 -6.47 -23.16
N ILE A 45 -1.07 -5.52 -22.38
CA ILE A 45 -1.81 -4.82 -21.31
C ILE A 45 -1.95 -3.35 -21.70
N ASP A 46 -3.18 -2.90 -21.89
CA ASP A 46 -3.49 -1.48 -21.97
C ASP A 46 -3.41 -0.88 -20.56
N GLU A 47 -2.32 -0.16 -20.26
CA GLU A 47 -2.09 0.43 -18.94
C GLU A 47 -3.07 1.55 -18.59
N SER A 48 -3.65 2.22 -19.59
CA SER A 48 -4.67 3.26 -19.37
C SER A 48 -5.97 2.62 -18.88
N LEU A 49 -6.39 1.55 -19.55
CA LEU A 49 -7.56 0.76 -19.17
C LEU A 49 -7.35 0.03 -17.84
N LEU A 50 -6.16 -0.53 -17.62
CA LEU A 50 -5.81 -1.14 -16.34
C LEU A 50 -5.92 -0.12 -15.18
N ARG A 51 -5.45 1.11 -15.40
CA ARG A 51 -5.53 2.19 -14.40
C ARG A 51 -6.98 2.60 -14.13
N SER A 52 -7.80 2.76 -15.15
CA SER A 52 -9.21 3.13 -14.96
C SER A 52 -9.97 2.01 -14.23
N ASN A 53 -9.73 0.75 -14.58
CA ASN A 53 -10.29 -0.41 -13.92
C ASN A 53 -9.84 -0.52 -12.46
N PHE A 54 -8.56 -0.26 -12.16
CA PHE A 54 -8.07 -0.24 -10.78
C PHE A 54 -8.83 0.79 -9.93
N VAL A 55 -9.00 2.01 -10.44
CA VAL A 55 -9.74 3.07 -9.74
C VAL A 55 -11.21 2.67 -9.52
N GLN A 56 -11.84 2.06 -10.52
CA GLN A 56 -13.22 1.57 -10.42
C GLN A 56 -13.34 0.42 -9.41
N ALA A 57 -12.41 -0.54 -9.44
CA ALA A 57 -12.34 -1.66 -8.52
C ALA A 57 -12.20 -1.17 -7.08
N PHE A 58 -11.25 -0.26 -6.83
CA PHE A 58 -10.99 0.31 -5.51
C PHE A 58 -12.21 1.06 -4.98
N ARG A 59 -12.91 1.85 -5.81
CA ARG A 59 -14.16 2.53 -5.42
C ARG A 59 -15.28 1.54 -5.10
N THR A 60 -15.43 0.52 -5.94
CA THR A 60 -16.49 -0.51 -5.77
C THR A 60 -16.27 -1.25 -4.47
N LEU A 61 -15.06 -1.77 -4.26
CA LEU A 61 -14.74 -2.57 -3.08
C LEU A 61 -14.71 -1.76 -1.79
N ASN A 62 -14.33 -0.48 -1.80
CA ASN A 62 -14.50 0.36 -0.60
C ASN A 62 -15.97 0.63 -0.27
N THR A 63 -16.86 0.57 -1.26
CA THR A 63 -18.30 0.73 -1.03
C THR A 63 -18.92 -0.57 -0.51
N THR A 64 -18.57 -1.71 -1.11
CA THR A 64 -19.19 -3.01 -0.77
C THR A 64 -18.49 -3.74 0.37
N HIS A 65 -17.18 -3.55 0.53
CA HIS A 65 -16.31 -4.19 1.51
C HIS A 65 -15.35 -3.17 2.16
N PRO A 66 -15.85 -2.17 2.90
CA PRO A 66 -15.01 -1.13 3.50
C PRO A 66 -13.97 -1.71 4.47
N GLY A 67 -12.86 -0.98 4.67
CA GLY A 67 -11.82 -1.35 5.62
C GLY A 67 -11.20 -2.72 5.31
N TYR A 68 -10.92 -2.98 4.03
CA TYR A 68 -10.36 -4.25 3.54
C TYR A 68 -11.22 -5.48 3.88
N GLY A 69 -12.53 -5.28 4.06
CA GLY A 69 -13.49 -6.35 4.30
C GLY A 69 -13.71 -6.74 5.75
N VAL A 70 -13.11 -6.03 6.71
CA VAL A 70 -13.14 -6.34 8.16
C VAL A 70 -14.53 -6.66 8.72
N ASN A 71 -15.58 -6.01 8.21
CA ASN A 71 -16.97 -6.19 8.67
C ASN A 71 -17.88 -6.85 7.62
N THR A 72 -17.30 -7.48 6.59
CA THR A 72 -18.06 -8.04 5.44
C THR A 72 -17.68 -9.49 5.10
N ASN A 73 -17.11 -10.21 6.06
CA ASN A 73 -16.76 -11.64 5.96
C ASN A 73 -15.74 -12.00 4.87
N ILE A 74 -14.84 -11.07 4.51
CA ILE A 74 -13.67 -11.38 3.67
C ILE A 74 -12.40 -10.89 4.34
N SER A 75 -11.29 -11.59 4.14
CA SER A 75 -9.98 -11.11 4.55
C SER A 75 -9.49 -9.98 3.65
N SER A 76 -8.54 -9.19 4.14
CA SER A 76 -7.81 -8.19 3.35
C SER A 76 -7.15 -8.80 2.11
N ARG A 77 -6.62 -10.03 2.22
CA ARG A 77 -6.08 -10.77 1.07
C ARG A 77 -7.14 -11.04 0.02
N GLN A 78 -8.33 -11.53 0.42
CA GLN A 78 -9.45 -11.72 -0.50
C GLN A 78 -9.91 -10.40 -1.12
N TRP A 79 -9.94 -9.33 -0.33
CA TRP A 79 -10.25 -7.98 -0.82
C TRP A 79 -9.30 -7.55 -1.94
N TRP A 80 -7.99 -7.72 -1.75
CA TRP A 80 -6.99 -7.41 -2.77
C TRP A 80 -7.05 -8.35 -3.97
N THR A 81 -7.33 -9.64 -3.78
CA THR A 81 -7.55 -10.59 -4.88
C THR A 81 -8.71 -10.15 -5.77
N LEU A 82 -9.86 -9.81 -5.18
CA LEU A 82 -11.02 -9.29 -5.92
C LEU A 82 -10.69 -7.99 -6.67
N LEU A 83 -9.88 -7.12 -6.04
CA LEU A 83 -9.45 -5.88 -6.68
C LEU A 83 -8.61 -6.16 -7.92
N ILE A 84 -7.65 -7.08 -7.82
CA ILE A 84 -6.75 -7.44 -8.92
C ILE A 84 -7.56 -8.10 -10.05
N GLU A 85 -8.43 -9.05 -9.74
CA GLU A 85 -9.32 -9.69 -10.70
C GLU A 85 -10.15 -8.66 -11.49
N TYR A 86 -10.79 -7.72 -10.78
CA TYR A 86 -11.54 -6.65 -11.42
C TYR A 86 -10.64 -5.77 -12.30
N THR A 87 -9.44 -5.45 -11.82
CA THR A 87 -8.49 -4.58 -12.53
C THR A 87 -8.13 -5.15 -13.90
N PHE A 88 -7.97 -6.48 -13.99
CA PHE A 88 -7.59 -7.21 -15.21
C PHE A 88 -8.79 -7.74 -16.03
N LYS A 89 -10.04 -7.35 -15.72
CA LYS A 89 -11.24 -7.90 -16.37
C LYS A 89 -11.24 -7.82 -17.91
N GLU A 90 -10.65 -6.77 -18.47
CA GLU A 90 -10.59 -6.52 -19.93
C GLU A 90 -9.41 -7.24 -20.61
N CYS A 91 -8.51 -7.86 -19.84
CA CYS A 91 -7.42 -8.68 -20.38
C CYS A 91 -7.88 -10.09 -20.75
N HIS A 92 -9.11 -10.49 -20.39
CA HIS A 92 -9.72 -11.79 -20.68
C HIS A 92 -8.79 -12.98 -20.38
N LEU A 93 -8.06 -12.91 -19.27
CA LEU A 93 -7.14 -13.95 -18.84
C LEU A 93 -7.93 -15.20 -18.40
N PRO A 94 -7.43 -16.43 -18.66
CA PRO A 94 -7.95 -17.64 -18.06
C PRO A 94 -8.00 -17.55 -16.54
N SER A 95 -9.01 -18.16 -15.90
CA SER A 95 -9.22 -18.10 -14.45
C SER A 95 -7.99 -18.52 -13.63
N GLU A 96 -7.27 -19.56 -14.06
CA GLU A 96 -6.04 -20.00 -13.40
C GLU A 96 -4.91 -18.95 -13.49
N GLN A 97 -4.81 -18.24 -14.61
CA GLN A 97 -3.79 -17.19 -14.78
C GLN A 97 -4.09 -15.97 -13.91
N ILE A 98 -5.35 -15.54 -13.82
CA ILE A 98 -5.72 -14.42 -12.97
C ILE A 98 -5.57 -14.76 -11.49
N GLU A 99 -5.92 -15.98 -11.07
CA GLU A 99 -5.71 -16.43 -9.69
C GLU A 99 -4.22 -16.40 -9.33
N LYS A 100 -3.37 -16.99 -10.18
CA LYS A 100 -1.92 -16.98 -9.99
C LYS A 100 -1.35 -15.57 -9.98
N LEU A 101 -1.83 -14.70 -10.88
CA LEU A 101 -1.40 -13.30 -10.94
C LEU A 101 -1.78 -12.54 -9.66
N SER A 102 -2.99 -12.73 -9.15
CA SER A 102 -3.46 -12.11 -7.91
C SER A 102 -2.60 -12.51 -6.71
N GLN A 103 -2.20 -13.78 -6.62
CA GLN A 103 -1.28 -14.24 -5.58
C GLN A 103 0.10 -13.57 -5.72
N ILE A 104 0.69 -13.60 -6.91
CA ILE A 104 2.00 -12.97 -7.19
C ILE A 104 1.98 -11.48 -6.82
N ILE A 105 0.97 -10.73 -7.29
CA ILE A 105 0.87 -9.30 -7.03
C ILE A 105 0.71 -9.04 -5.52
N TYR A 106 -0.15 -9.79 -4.83
CA TYR A 106 -0.32 -9.61 -3.39
C TYR A 106 0.99 -9.85 -2.63
N ASP A 107 1.73 -10.90 -2.97
CA ASP A 107 2.98 -11.28 -2.31
C ASP A 107 4.13 -10.30 -2.65
N GLU A 108 4.21 -9.82 -3.89
CA GLU A 108 5.20 -8.82 -4.31
C GLU A 108 4.97 -7.47 -3.63
N PHE A 109 3.71 -7.07 -3.37
CA PHE A 109 3.40 -5.85 -2.62
C PHE A 109 3.75 -5.93 -1.13
N ALA A 110 3.99 -7.13 -0.59
CA ALA A 110 4.53 -7.32 0.75
C ALA A 110 6.06 -7.08 0.83
N LYS A 111 6.73 -6.93 -0.32
CA LYS A 111 8.18 -6.71 -0.41
C LYS A 111 8.50 -5.23 -0.58
N GLY A 112 9.51 -4.76 0.14
CA GLY A 112 9.97 -3.37 0.12
C GLY A 112 10.46 -2.89 -1.26
N GLU A 113 10.77 -3.80 -2.20
CA GLU A 113 11.24 -3.45 -3.54
C GLU A 113 10.23 -2.65 -4.37
N LEU A 114 8.93 -2.81 -4.10
CA LEU A 114 7.87 -2.06 -4.78
C LEU A 114 7.60 -0.69 -4.16
N TRP A 115 8.23 -0.41 -3.02
CA TRP A 115 7.97 0.77 -2.21
C TRP A 115 9.20 1.67 -2.17
N ILE A 116 8.96 2.97 -2.21
CA ILE A 116 9.99 4.00 -2.12
C ILE A 116 9.76 4.75 -0.83
N LYS A 117 10.79 4.79 0.00
CA LYS A 117 10.82 5.62 1.21
C LYS A 117 10.98 7.09 0.84
N HIS A 118 10.19 7.95 1.48
CA HIS A 118 10.32 9.40 1.31
C HIS A 118 11.74 9.84 1.69
N PRO A 119 12.43 10.66 0.87
CA PRO A 119 13.85 10.98 1.08
C PRO A 119 14.17 11.58 2.45
N GLU A 120 13.24 12.38 3.00
CA GLU A 120 13.41 13.07 4.28
C GLU A 120 12.90 12.25 5.49
N ALA A 121 12.33 11.06 5.28
CA ALA A 121 11.66 10.30 6.34
C ALA A 121 12.62 9.98 7.50
N ASP A 122 13.82 9.49 7.20
CA ASP A 122 14.78 9.10 8.24
C ASP A 122 15.25 10.31 9.07
N GLU A 123 15.54 11.44 8.42
CA GLU A 123 15.99 12.66 9.09
C GLU A 123 14.91 13.21 10.02
N VAL A 124 13.69 13.37 9.50
CA VAL A 124 12.55 13.91 10.25
C VAL A 124 12.17 13.01 11.42
N LEU A 125 12.04 11.69 11.19
CA LEU A 125 11.66 10.75 12.25
C LEU A 125 12.75 10.64 13.32
N LYS A 126 14.04 10.66 12.92
CA LYS A 126 15.16 10.67 13.87
C LYS A 126 15.12 11.91 14.76
N GLU A 127 14.90 13.10 14.20
CA GLU A 127 14.81 14.32 14.99
C GLU A 127 13.62 14.26 15.95
N LEU A 128 12.43 13.88 15.46
CA LEU A 128 11.20 13.89 16.25
C LEU A 128 11.23 12.86 17.38
N LYS A 129 11.79 11.66 17.16
CA LYS A 129 11.86 10.59 18.17
C LYS A 129 12.62 11.03 19.43
N THR A 130 13.58 11.96 19.31
CA THR A 130 14.31 12.48 20.49
C THR A 130 13.46 13.37 21.39
N LYS A 131 12.34 13.89 20.87
CA LYS A 131 11.51 14.91 21.54
C LYS A 131 10.09 14.44 21.82
N LYS A 132 9.61 13.41 21.12
CA LYS A 132 8.20 13.01 21.04
C LYS A 132 8.07 11.48 20.99
N ILE A 133 6.92 10.98 21.45
CA ILE A 133 6.51 9.60 21.15
C ILE A 133 5.96 9.60 19.73
N LEU A 134 6.45 8.68 18.89
CA LEU A 134 5.96 8.50 17.53
C LEU A 134 5.12 7.23 17.43
N GLY A 135 4.03 7.28 16.68
CA GLY A 135 3.23 6.11 16.33
C GLY A 135 2.79 6.16 14.88
N VAL A 136 2.25 5.05 14.40
CA VAL A 136 1.57 4.98 13.10
C VAL A 136 0.08 4.77 13.33
N ILE A 137 -0.74 5.50 12.58
CA ILE A 137 -2.18 5.24 12.41
C ILE A 137 -2.44 5.29 10.91
N SER A 138 -2.64 4.14 10.27
CA SER A 138 -2.79 4.05 8.82
C SER A 138 -3.90 3.08 8.45
N ASN A 139 -4.75 3.48 7.50
CA ASN A 139 -5.72 2.56 6.91
C ASN A 139 -5.00 1.65 5.90
N PHE A 140 -4.23 0.71 6.43
CA PHE A 140 -3.43 -0.26 5.69
C PHE A 140 -3.81 -1.68 6.18
N ASP A 141 -3.58 -2.68 5.35
CA ASP A 141 -3.72 -4.07 5.78
C ASP A 141 -2.53 -4.56 6.62
N GLU A 142 -2.61 -5.81 7.09
CA GLU A 142 -1.69 -6.45 8.02
C GLU A 142 -0.22 -6.50 7.56
N ARG A 143 0.07 -6.23 6.27
CA ARG A 143 1.44 -6.25 5.74
C ARG A 143 2.26 -5.02 6.15
N LEU A 144 1.62 -3.99 6.70
CA LEU A 144 2.27 -2.70 6.95
C LEU A 144 3.50 -2.77 7.86
N GLU A 145 3.40 -3.47 9.00
CA GLU A 145 4.49 -3.49 9.99
C GLU A 145 5.77 -4.10 9.39
N SER A 146 5.64 -5.21 8.66
CA SER A 146 6.76 -5.82 7.94
C SER A 146 7.34 -4.91 6.85
N LEU A 147 6.51 -4.14 6.14
CA LEU A 147 7.00 -3.15 5.17
C LEU A 147 7.82 -2.06 5.86
N LEU A 148 7.38 -1.57 7.02
CA LEU A 148 8.13 -0.59 7.80
C LEU A 148 9.47 -1.15 8.29
N GLU A 149 9.55 -2.44 8.64
CA GLU A 149 10.80 -3.10 9.01
C GLU A 149 11.77 -3.17 7.83
N GLN A 150 11.31 -3.61 6.66
CA GLN A 150 12.11 -3.71 5.44
C GLN A 150 12.70 -2.36 5.00
N HIS A 151 12.02 -1.24 5.31
CA HIS A 151 12.51 0.12 5.05
C HIS A 151 13.28 0.76 6.22
N ASN A 152 13.56 0.01 7.28
CA ASN A 152 14.22 0.48 8.50
C ASN A 152 13.47 1.64 9.19
N LEU A 153 12.15 1.70 9.04
CA LEU A 153 11.29 2.73 9.62
C LEU A 153 10.65 2.27 10.94
N ARG A 154 10.39 0.96 11.08
CA ARG A 154 9.66 0.41 12.23
C ARG A 154 10.24 0.81 13.59
N GLN A 155 11.57 0.90 13.67
CA GLN A 155 12.32 1.28 14.86
C GLN A 155 11.99 2.68 15.39
N TYR A 156 11.40 3.58 14.60
CA TYR A 156 11.06 4.93 15.05
C TYR A 156 9.77 4.99 15.86
N PHE A 157 8.88 4.02 15.69
CA PHE A 157 7.51 4.06 16.20
C PHE A 157 7.33 3.16 17.43
N GLN A 158 6.59 3.67 18.42
CA GLN A 158 6.24 2.96 19.64
C GLN A 158 5.09 1.97 19.42
N PHE A 159 4.20 2.26 18.47
CA PHE A 159 3.05 1.44 18.09
C PHE A 159 2.70 1.66 16.62
N ILE A 160 2.05 0.67 16.02
CA ILE A 160 1.47 0.68 14.68
C ILE A 160 0.00 0.30 14.82
N LEU A 161 -0.91 1.12 14.28
CA LEU A 161 -2.36 0.94 14.31
C LEU A 161 -2.97 1.11 12.93
#